data_AF-A0A5C5SGE8-F1
#
_entry.id   AF-A0A5C5SGE8-F1
#
_cell.length_a   1.000
_cell.length_b   1.000
_cell.length_c   1.000
_cell.angle_alpha   90.00
_cell.angle_beta   90.00
_cell.angle_gamma   90.00
#
_symmetry.space_group_name_H-M   'P 1'
#
loop_
_entity.id
_entity.type
_entity.pdbx_description
1 polymer ?
#
loop_
_entity_poly.entity_id
_entity_poly.type
_entity_poly.pdbx_seq_one_letter_code
_entity_poly.pdbx_strand_id
1 'polypeptide(L)'
;MATFAELKDLREFVQSLLISKETQKIHFRHDNQEFHGFAFAAIAQALSPNSGRMGHIRVGAARMPPNVGAYYDPDINTLVFPEPIATFGRNSGDRATIIHECVHALYDARGFKPPRSGRIRPAIGSLGIRNEASAYIADALYDIHSQTPADNMTPKRPYWAMNLNDPDGSSWTVAEKIWKTPGATVSAADAAPLYTAIQNSPTYADLKANPGTVYFDDGIGRR
;
A
#
# COMPACT_ATOMS: atom_id res chain seq x y z
N MET A 1 7.04 4.39 -23.25
CA MET A 1 8.14 3.51 -22.81
C MET A 1 9.17 4.33 -22.06
N ALA A 2 9.20 4.15 -20.74
CA ALA A 2 10.23 4.70 -19.88
C ALA A 2 11.62 4.15 -20.23
N THR A 3 12.63 5.00 -20.15
CA THR A 3 14.04 4.66 -20.32
C THR A 3 14.59 3.94 -19.08
N PHE A 4 15.73 3.26 -19.23
CA PHE A 4 16.44 2.66 -18.10
C PHE A 4 16.83 3.71 -17.04
N ALA A 5 17.22 4.91 -17.47
CA ALA A 5 17.57 6.00 -16.57
C ALA A 5 16.37 6.45 -15.75
N GLU A 6 15.20 6.66 -16.37
CA GLU A 6 13.96 7.05 -15.66
C GLU A 6 13.52 6.00 -14.65
N LEU A 7 13.63 4.71 -14.98
CA LEU A 7 13.30 3.62 -14.05
C LEU A 7 14.29 3.52 -12.89
N LYS A 8 15.56 3.85 -13.13
CA LYS A 8 16.58 3.92 -12.08
C LYS A 8 16.29 5.08 -11.13
N ASP A 9 16.03 6.27 -11.66
CA ASP A 9 15.74 7.47 -10.87
C ASP A 9 14.46 7.27 -10.04
N LEU A 10 13.41 6.68 -10.62
CA LEU A 10 12.20 6.35 -9.88
C LEU A 10 12.45 5.34 -8.76
N ARG A 11 13.28 4.32 -8.99
CA ARG A 11 13.65 3.35 -7.95
C ARG A 11 14.39 4.02 -6.79
N GLU A 12 15.36 4.87 -7.08
CA GLU A 12 16.10 5.63 -6.06
C GLU A 12 15.16 6.57 -5.27
N PHE A 13 14.21 7.19 -5.97
CA PHE A 13 13.16 8.00 -5.34
C PHE A 13 12.26 7.16 -4.41
N VAL A 14 11.74 6.02 -4.87
CA VAL A 14 10.90 5.12 -4.04
C VAL A 14 11.69 4.66 -2.81
N GLN A 15 12.96 4.27 -2.97
CA GLN A 15 13.81 3.91 -1.83
C GLN A 15 13.94 5.04 -0.82
N SER A 16 14.23 6.26 -1.30
CA SER A 16 14.35 7.45 -0.46
C SER A 16 13.05 7.77 0.28
N LEU A 17 11.91 7.65 -0.42
CA LEU A 17 10.59 7.85 0.15
C LEU A 17 10.29 6.85 1.28
N LEU A 18 10.64 5.57 1.09
CA LEU A 18 10.38 4.53 2.09
C LEU A 18 11.20 4.69 3.37
N ILE A 19 12.38 5.31 3.29
CA ILE A 19 13.23 5.63 4.45
C ILE A 19 13.04 7.06 4.97
N SER A 20 12.12 7.84 4.40
CA SER A 20 11.82 9.20 4.83
C SER A 20 11.25 9.25 6.24
N LYS A 21 11.40 10.39 6.94
CA LYS A 21 10.91 10.58 8.31
C LYS A 21 9.41 10.31 8.41
N GLU A 22 8.65 10.73 7.40
CA GLU A 22 7.21 10.62 7.30
C GLU A 22 6.79 9.14 7.23
N THR A 23 7.39 8.36 6.34
CA THR A 23 7.14 6.91 6.24
C THR A 23 7.58 6.17 7.51
N GLN A 24 8.70 6.58 8.11
CA GLN A 24 9.21 5.95 9.33
C GLN A 24 8.32 6.19 10.56
N LYS A 25 7.41 7.18 10.52
CA LYS A 25 6.39 7.40 11.57
C LYS A 25 5.18 6.48 11.45
N ILE A 26 4.93 5.88 10.28
CA ILE A 26 3.82 4.94 10.10
C ILE A 26 4.05 3.77 11.06
N HIS A 27 3.09 3.54 11.97
CA HIS A 27 3.10 2.39 12.87
C HIS A 27 1.67 2.05 13.33
N PHE A 28 1.12 0.94 12.83
CA PHE A 28 -0.21 0.46 13.23
C PHE A 28 -0.30 -1.06 13.12
N ARG A 29 -1.36 -1.62 13.71
CA ARG A 29 -1.73 -3.03 13.58
C ARG A 29 -3.10 -3.18 12.95
N HIS A 30 -3.23 -4.05 11.98
CA HIS A 30 -4.50 -4.35 11.31
C HIS A 30 -4.52 -5.82 10.90
N ASP A 31 -5.61 -6.52 11.23
CA ASP A 31 -5.79 -7.95 10.93
C ASP A 31 -4.64 -8.87 11.38
N ASN A 32 -4.17 -8.68 12.63
CA ASN A 32 -3.01 -9.38 13.22
C ASN A 32 -1.67 -9.12 12.50
N GLN A 33 -1.61 -8.15 11.61
CA GLN A 33 -0.38 -7.69 10.99
C GLN A 33 0.05 -6.35 11.57
N GLU A 34 1.36 -6.14 11.67
CA GLU A 34 1.94 -4.88 12.09
C GLU A 34 2.61 -4.21 10.89
N PHE A 35 2.32 -2.94 10.67
CA PHE A 35 2.94 -2.12 9.64
C PHE A 35 3.70 -1.03 10.37
N HIS A 36 5.01 -0.92 10.11
CA HIS A 36 5.87 0.05 10.79
C HIS A 36 7.00 0.50 9.87
N GLY A 37 7.64 1.63 10.17
CA GLY A 37 8.76 2.20 9.40
C GLY A 37 9.84 1.19 9.00
N PHE A 38 10.29 0.35 9.93
CA PHE A 38 11.30 -0.69 9.61
C PHE A 38 10.84 -1.72 8.56
N ALA A 39 9.54 -2.02 8.48
CA ALA A 39 9.01 -2.90 7.44
C ALA A 39 9.14 -2.23 6.06
N PHE A 40 8.79 -0.95 5.95
CA PHE A 40 9.00 -0.18 4.71
C PHE A 40 10.49 -0.05 4.35
N ALA A 41 11.39 0.07 5.33
CA ALA A 41 12.83 0.05 5.09
C ALA A 41 13.31 -1.29 4.53
N ALA A 42 12.69 -2.42 4.91
CA ALA A 42 12.98 -3.72 4.31
C ALA A 42 12.58 -3.79 2.83
N ILE A 43 11.46 -3.16 2.43
CA ILE A 43 11.07 -3.00 1.02
C ILE A 43 12.07 -2.11 0.28
N ALA A 44 12.52 -1.00 0.89
CA ALA A 44 13.58 -0.16 0.33
C ALA A 44 14.86 -0.97 0.06
N GLN A 45 15.23 -1.86 0.98
CA GLN A 45 16.37 -2.76 0.80
C GLN A 45 16.14 -3.79 -0.31
N ALA A 46 14.91 -4.31 -0.45
CA ALA A 46 14.54 -5.25 -1.51
C ALA A 46 14.52 -4.61 -2.91
N LEU A 47 14.33 -3.29 -2.99
CA LEU A 47 14.49 -2.49 -4.21
C LEU A 47 15.95 -2.26 -4.58
N SER A 48 16.91 -2.50 -3.68
CA SER A 48 18.32 -2.28 -3.98
C SER A 48 18.79 -3.25 -5.07
N PRO A 49 19.57 -2.80 -6.08
CA PRO A 49 20.12 -3.70 -7.11
C PRO A 49 21.01 -4.81 -6.52
N ASN A 50 21.47 -4.63 -5.26
CA ASN A 50 22.26 -5.60 -4.51
C ASN A 50 21.47 -6.27 -3.36
N SER A 51 20.13 -6.37 -3.46
CA SER A 51 19.26 -6.92 -2.40
C SER A 51 19.57 -8.37 -2.00
N GLY A 52 20.42 -9.07 -2.77
CA GLY A 52 21.00 -10.35 -2.38
C GLY A 52 19.95 -11.44 -2.19
N ARG A 53 19.85 -11.98 -0.98
CA ARG A 53 18.93 -13.09 -0.64
C ARG A 53 17.50 -12.65 -0.32
N MET A 54 17.23 -11.35 -0.14
CA MET A 54 15.88 -10.85 0.16
C MET A 54 14.94 -10.94 -1.04
N GLY A 55 15.46 -11.22 -2.24
CA GLY A 55 14.72 -11.12 -3.47
C GLY A 55 14.61 -9.68 -3.95
N HIS A 56 14.35 -9.50 -5.25
CA HIS A 56 14.52 -8.21 -5.91
C HIS A 56 13.16 -7.68 -6.36
N ILE A 57 12.62 -6.70 -5.62
CA ILE A 57 11.48 -5.91 -6.09
C ILE A 57 11.97 -5.03 -7.23
N ARG A 58 11.29 -5.07 -8.37
CA ARG A 58 11.58 -4.21 -9.52
C ARG A 58 10.67 -2.98 -9.53
N VAL A 59 11.07 -2.01 -10.32
CA VAL A 59 10.23 -0.85 -10.67
C VAL A 59 10.00 -0.92 -12.18
N GLY A 60 8.74 -0.81 -12.57
CA GLY A 60 8.28 -0.84 -13.95
C GLY A 60 7.37 0.35 -14.28
N ALA A 61 7.12 0.52 -15.57
CA ALA A 61 6.22 1.53 -16.10
C ALA A 61 5.22 0.87 -17.05
N ALA A 62 3.95 1.28 -16.98
CA ALA A 62 2.97 0.88 -17.97
C ALA A 62 1.88 1.95 -18.16
N ARG A 63 1.12 1.83 -19.24
CA ARG A 63 -0.15 2.54 -19.35
C ARG A 63 -1.14 1.91 -18.38
N MET A 64 -1.61 2.68 -17.40
CA MET A 64 -2.52 2.16 -16.39
C MET A 64 -3.92 1.88 -16.98
N PRO A 65 -4.60 0.82 -16.50
CA PRO A 65 -6.04 0.68 -16.69
C PRO A 65 -6.80 1.90 -16.14
N PRO A 66 -8.06 2.09 -16.56
CA PRO A 66 -8.90 3.14 -15.98
C PRO A 66 -8.96 3.02 -14.44
N ASN A 67 -8.83 4.15 -13.75
CA ASN A 67 -8.90 4.27 -12.28
C ASN A 67 -7.80 3.53 -11.48
N VAL A 68 -6.70 3.12 -12.13
CA VAL A 68 -5.53 2.53 -11.45
C VAL A 68 -4.41 3.57 -11.43
N GLY A 69 -3.97 3.95 -10.23
CA GLY A 69 -2.90 4.93 -10.03
C GLY A 69 -1.50 4.33 -10.13
N ALA A 70 -1.34 3.13 -9.61
CA ALA A 70 -0.17 2.24 -9.69
C ALA A 70 -0.65 0.83 -9.33
N TYR A 71 0.21 -0.19 -9.45
CA TYR A 71 -0.06 -1.50 -8.85
C TYR A 71 1.24 -2.26 -8.55
N TYR A 72 1.22 -3.09 -7.51
CA TYR A 72 2.22 -4.14 -7.29
C TYR A 72 1.81 -5.42 -8.03
N ASP A 73 2.71 -5.94 -8.86
CA ASP A 73 2.57 -7.22 -9.53
C ASP A 73 3.37 -8.30 -8.76
N PRO A 74 2.69 -9.22 -8.04
CA PRO A 74 3.36 -10.26 -7.28
C PRO A 74 4.06 -11.28 -8.19
N ASP A 75 3.48 -11.64 -9.34
CA ASP A 75 4.00 -12.71 -10.21
C ASP A 75 5.39 -12.39 -10.79
N ILE A 76 5.69 -11.11 -10.97
CA ILE A 76 7.01 -10.64 -11.43
C ILE A 76 7.72 -9.75 -10.42
N ASN A 77 7.20 -9.66 -9.20
CA ASN A 77 7.71 -8.88 -8.08
C ASN A 77 8.08 -7.44 -8.49
N THR A 78 7.11 -6.71 -9.04
CA THR A 78 7.34 -5.39 -9.66
C THR A 78 6.32 -4.35 -9.18
N LEU A 79 6.79 -3.21 -8.68
CA LEU A 79 5.98 -2.01 -8.52
C LEU A 79 5.83 -1.33 -9.89
N VAL A 80 4.61 -1.25 -10.41
CA VAL A 80 4.32 -0.69 -11.73
C VAL A 80 3.66 0.67 -11.59
N PHE A 81 4.26 1.68 -12.20
CA PHE A 81 3.84 3.08 -12.14
C PHE A 81 3.35 3.59 -13.50
N PRO A 82 2.52 4.66 -13.53
CA PRO A 82 1.95 5.17 -14.77
C PRO A 82 3.02 5.84 -15.66
N GLU A 83 2.90 5.63 -16.96
CA GLU A 83 3.59 6.46 -17.94
C GLU A 83 2.86 7.80 -18.15
N PRO A 84 3.59 8.94 -18.29
CA PRO A 84 5.05 9.07 -18.25
C PRO A 84 5.60 9.13 -16.81
N ILE A 85 6.68 8.36 -16.55
CA ILE A 85 7.30 8.26 -15.22
C ILE A 85 7.90 9.58 -14.72
N ALA A 86 8.41 10.41 -15.62
CA ALA A 86 9.16 11.63 -15.24
C ALA A 86 8.37 12.60 -14.34
N THR A 87 7.04 12.49 -14.33
CA THR A 87 6.14 13.32 -13.52
C THR A 87 5.61 12.63 -12.26
N PHE A 88 5.74 11.32 -12.14
CA PHE A 88 5.18 10.55 -11.02
C PHE A 88 6.02 10.73 -9.74
N GLY A 89 5.36 10.79 -8.58
CA GLY A 89 5.98 10.97 -7.27
C GLY A 89 6.21 12.44 -6.88
N ARG A 90 5.81 13.39 -7.75
CA ARG A 90 6.04 14.83 -7.53
C ARG A 90 5.06 15.45 -6.55
N ASN A 91 3.83 14.95 -6.49
CA ASN A 91 2.80 15.41 -5.57
C ASN A 91 2.59 14.42 -4.40
N SER A 92 1.86 14.81 -3.37
CA SER A 92 1.66 13.96 -2.18
C SER A 92 0.85 12.70 -2.50
N GLY A 93 -0.18 12.80 -3.35
CA GLY A 93 -1.00 11.67 -3.76
C GLY A 93 -0.20 10.57 -4.45
N ASP A 94 0.70 10.92 -5.37
CA ASP A 94 1.59 9.92 -6.01
C ASP A 94 2.50 9.23 -4.98
N ARG A 95 2.99 9.97 -3.98
CA ARG A 95 3.85 9.42 -2.93
C ARG A 95 3.07 8.48 -2.02
N ALA A 96 1.86 8.87 -1.65
CA ALA A 96 0.98 8.05 -0.84
C ALA A 96 0.57 6.77 -1.59
N THR A 97 0.31 6.87 -2.91
CA THR A 97 0.13 5.72 -3.80
C THR A 97 1.35 4.78 -3.80
N ILE A 98 2.58 5.31 -3.79
CA ILE A 98 3.78 4.46 -3.65
C ILE A 98 3.78 3.70 -2.32
N ILE A 99 3.40 4.35 -1.21
CA ILE A 99 3.28 3.71 0.10
C ILE A 99 2.20 2.61 0.06
N HIS A 100 1.05 2.87 -0.57
CA HIS A 100 -0.02 1.91 -0.80
C HIS A 100 0.51 0.63 -1.46
N GLU A 101 1.19 0.76 -2.61
CA GLU A 101 1.73 -0.40 -3.32
C GLU A 101 2.81 -1.14 -2.53
N CYS A 102 3.58 -0.42 -1.70
CA CYS A 102 4.58 -1.07 -0.83
C CYS A 102 3.94 -1.87 0.31
N VAL A 103 2.71 -1.57 0.70
CA VAL A 103 1.96 -2.44 1.62
C VAL A 103 1.65 -3.77 0.95
N HIS A 104 1.24 -3.78 -0.31
CA HIS A 104 1.02 -5.03 -1.06
C HIS A 104 2.30 -5.87 -1.15
N ALA A 105 3.43 -5.23 -1.47
CA ALA A 105 4.73 -5.90 -1.45
C ALA A 105 5.12 -6.44 -0.05
N LEU A 106 4.69 -5.77 1.03
CA LEU A 106 4.92 -6.26 2.41
C LEU A 106 4.09 -7.48 2.76
N TYR A 107 2.83 -7.55 2.31
CA TYR A 107 2.01 -8.76 2.44
C TYR A 107 2.70 -9.94 1.76
N ASP A 108 3.26 -9.68 0.57
CA ASP A 108 3.99 -10.66 -0.22
C ASP A 108 5.28 -11.13 0.43
N ALA A 109 6.12 -10.19 0.89
CA ALA A 109 7.35 -10.49 1.62
C ALA A 109 7.13 -11.43 2.82
N ARG A 110 5.98 -11.32 3.49
CA ARG A 110 5.62 -12.08 4.69
C ARG A 110 5.07 -13.47 4.37
N GLY A 111 4.86 -13.78 3.09
CA GLY A 111 4.40 -15.09 2.64
C GLY A 111 2.99 -15.41 3.15
N PHE A 112 2.11 -14.40 3.23
CA PHE A 112 0.70 -14.60 3.53
C PHE A 112 0.00 -15.26 2.34
N LYS A 113 0.24 -16.57 2.20
CA LYS A 113 -0.21 -17.38 1.09
C LYS A 113 -1.64 -17.89 1.34
N PRO A 114 -2.59 -17.67 0.43
CA PRO A 114 -3.66 -18.66 0.27
C PRO A 114 -3.04 -20.04 -0.03
N PRO A 115 -3.54 -21.13 0.58
CA PRO A 115 -3.08 -22.47 0.22
C PRO A 115 -3.35 -22.76 -1.27
N ARG A 116 -2.29 -23.20 -1.98
CA ARG A 116 -2.29 -23.54 -3.43
C ARG A 116 -3.11 -24.80 -3.79
N SER A 117 -3.84 -25.40 -2.85
CA SER A 117 -4.53 -26.68 -3.07
C SER A 117 -5.90 -26.72 -2.41
N GLY A 118 -6.96 -26.74 -3.23
CA GLY A 118 -8.29 -27.40 -3.11
C GLY A 118 -8.99 -27.63 -1.76
N ARG A 119 -8.48 -27.15 -0.64
CA ARG A 119 -9.10 -27.21 0.68
C ARG A 119 -9.62 -25.82 0.99
N ILE A 120 -10.91 -25.67 0.77
CA ILE A 120 -11.73 -24.53 1.18
C ILE A 120 -11.52 -24.35 2.69
N ARG A 121 -10.65 -23.42 3.08
CA ARG A 121 -10.78 -22.73 4.37
C ARG A 121 -11.86 -21.64 4.18
N PRO A 122 -12.59 -21.27 5.25
CA PRO A 122 -13.72 -20.37 5.12
C PRO A 122 -13.26 -19.04 4.52
N ALA A 123 -13.86 -18.69 3.39
CA ALA A 123 -13.85 -17.39 2.72
C ALA A 123 -12.65 -16.47 3.05
N ILE A 124 -11.50 -16.73 2.45
CA ILE A 124 -10.36 -15.80 2.31
C ILE A 124 -10.73 -14.72 1.26
N GLY A 125 -11.99 -14.31 1.25
CA GLY A 125 -12.41 -13.15 0.50
C GLY A 125 -12.22 -11.83 1.22
N SER A 126 -11.98 -11.95 2.53
CA SER A 126 -11.61 -10.83 3.36
C SER A 126 -10.15 -10.42 3.19
N LEU A 127 -9.26 -11.27 2.63
CA LEU A 127 -7.83 -10.94 2.60
C LEU A 127 -7.53 -9.82 1.60
N GLY A 128 -8.15 -9.82 0.41
CA GLY A 128 -7.99 -8.73 -0.57
C GLY A 128 -8.47 -7.39 -0.01
N ILE A 129 -9.69 -7.34 0.54
CA ILE A 129 -10.24 -6.11 1.14
C ILE A 129 -9.40 -5.65 2.34
N ARG A 130 -8.92 -6.57 3.17
CA ARG A 130 -8.08 -6.21 4.33
C ARG A 130 -6.70 -5.74 3.92
N ASN A 131 -6.13 -6.31 2.86
CA ASN A 131 -4.88 -5.87 2.28
C ASN A 131 -5.01 -4.44 1.73
N GLU A 132 -6.01 -4.20 0.88
CA GLU A 132 -6.34 -2.85 0.39
C GLU A 132 -6.60 -1.88 1.54
N ALA A 133 -7.34 -2.28 2.58
CA ALA A 133 -7.59 -1.44 3.73
C ALA A 133 -6.30 -1.09 4.50
N SER A 134 -5.38 -2.04 4.68
CA SER A 134 -4.05 -1.76 5.26
C SER A 134 -3.28 -0.75 4.40
N ALA A 135 -3.35 -0.91 3.08
CA ALA A 135 -2.67 -0.05 2.13
C ALA A 135 -3.22 1.39 2.17
N TYR A 136 -4.54 1.55 2.15
CA TYR A 136 -5.20 2.85 2.32
C TYR A 136 -4.95 3.51 3.69
N ILE A 137 -4.86 2.72 4.76
CA ILE A 137 -4.52 3.25 6.09
C ILE A 137 -3.07 3.77 6.10
N ALA A 138 -2.14 3.05 5.46
CA ALA A 138 -0.74 3.48 5.36
C ALA A 138 -0.57 4.73 4.48
N ASP A 139 -1.30 4.81 3.36
CA ASP A 139 -1.41 5.99 2.50
C ASP A 139 -1.84 7.22 3.34
N ALA A 140 -3.00 7.12 4.01
CA ALA A 140 -3.54 8.23 4.80
C ALA A 140 -2.61 8.63 5.96
N LEU A 141 -1.94 7.66 6.62
CA LEU A 141 -0.94 7.95 7.65
C LEU A 141 0.28 8.68 7.09
N TYR A 142 0.78 8.26 5.92
CA TYR A 142 1.87 8.96 5.25
C TYR A 142 1.50 10.42 4.99
N ASP A 143 0.31 10.67 4.45
CA ASP A 143 -0.14 12.02 4.13
C ASP A 143 -0.37 12.88 5.37
N ILE A 144 -0.92 12.32 6.45
CA ILE A 144 -0.99 13.02 7.74
C ILE A 144 0.40 13.39 8.23
N HIS A 145 1.37 12.47 8.21
CA HIS A 145 2.73 12.71 8.69
C HIS A 145 3.51 13.69 7.81
N SER A 146 3.24 13.74 6.51
CA SER A 146 3.89 14.67 5.58
C SER A 146 3.34 16.10 5.67
N GLN A 147 2.06 16.26 6.03
CA GLN A 147 1.40 17.56 6.13
C GLN A 147 1.39 18.14 7.55
N THR A 148 1.66 17.33 8.57
CA THR A 148 1.56 17.72 9.99
C THR A 148 2.96 17.75 10.63
N PRO A 149 3.68 18.88 10.55
CA PRO A 149 5.10 18.96 10.92
C PRO A 149 5.36 18.77 12.43
N ALA A 150 4.35 18.99 13.27
CA ALA A 150 4.45 18.84 14.72
C ALA A 150 3.27 18.04 15.27
N ASP A 151 3.55 17.14 16.22
CA ASP A 151 2.56 16.21 16.76
C ASP A 151 1.43 16.91 17.56
N ASN A 152 1.58 18.20 17.87
CA ASN A 152 0.56 19.03 18.51
C ASN A 152 -0.43 19.68 17.52
N MET A 153 -0.22 19.55 16.20
CA MET A 153 -1.13 20.05 15.19
C MET A 153 -2.26 19.06 14.91
N THR A 154 -3.40 19.58 14.46
CA THR A 154 -4.51 18.76 13.95
C THR A 154 -4.30 18.56 12.46
N PRO A 155 -4.27 17.31 11.95
CA PRO A 155 -4.16 17.08 10.51
C PRO A 155 -5.31 17.75 9.78
N LYS A 156 -5.01 18.45 8.70
CA LYS A 156 -6.04 19.05 7.86
C LYS A 156 -6.46 18.02 6.82
N ARG A 157 -7.69 17.53 6.92
CA ARG A 157 -8.24 16.63 5.90
C ARG A 157 -8.22 17.30 4.52
N PRO A 158 -7.58 16.67 3.51
CA PRO A 158 -7.54 17.20 2.16
C PRO A 158 -8.88 17.00 1.46
N TYR A 159 -9.12 17.77 0.39
CA TYR A 159 -10.41 17.77 -0.32
C TYR A 159 -10.75 16.38 -0.90
N TRP A 160 -9.76 15.64 -1.40
CA TRP A 160 -9.94 14.30 -1.95
C TRP A 160 -10.38 13.27 -0.89
N ALA A 161 -10.09 13.49 0.40
CA ALA A 161 -10.49 12.61 1.50
C ALA A 161 -11.80 13.05 2.20
N MET A 162 -12.57 13.97 1.60
CA MET A 162 -13.79 14.51 2.23
C MET A 162 -14.99 13.58 2.14
N ASN A 163 -15.05 12.72 1.13
CA ASN A 163 -16.17 11.82 0.94
C ASN A 163 -15.96 10.53 1.75
N LEU A 164 -16.63 10.43 2.89
CA LEU A 164 -16.46 9.30 3.80
C LEU A 164 -16.91 7.94 3.23
N ASN A 165 -17.64 7.93 2.12
CA ASN A 165 -18.12 6.71 1.47
C ASN A 165 -17.15 6.15 0.42
N ASP A 166 -16.05 6.86 0.13
CA ASP A 166 -14.96 6.31 -0.67
C ASP A 166 -13.81 5.80 0.21
N PRO A 167 -12.93 4.95 -0.35
CA PRO A 167 -11.83 4.38 0.42
C PRO A 167 -10.92 5.44 1.05
N ASP A 168 -10.64 6.53 0.34
CA ASP A 168 -9.76 7.61 0.76
C ASP A 168 -10.28 8.36 1.99
N GLY A 169 -11.55 8.77 1.99
CA GLY A 169 -12.17 9.48 3.10
C GLY A 169 -12.44 8.57 4.31
N SER A 170 -12.75 7.31 4.07
CA SER A 170 -12.88 6.30 5.12
C SER A 170 -11.54 5.98 5.79
N SER A 171 -10.46 5.79 5.01
CA SER A 171 -9.13 5.48 5.54
C SER A 171 -8.53 6.65 6.30
N TRP A 172 -8.75 7.89 5.83
CA TRP A 172 -8.37 9.10 6.56
C TRP A 172 -9.01 9.15 7.95
N THR A 173 -10.26 8.74 8.07
CA THR A 173 -10.96 8.69 9.37
C THR A 173 -10.32 7.68 10.33
N VAL A 174 -9.84 6.54 9.81
CA VAL A 174 -9.08 5.57 10.60
C VAL A 174 -7.72 6.15 10.99
N ALA A 175 -6.99 6.74 10.04
CA ALA A 175 -5.68 7.33 10.25
C ALA A 175 -5.72 8.47 11.29
N GLU A 176 -6.71 9.36 11.24
CA GLU A 176 -6.92 10.43 12.23
C GLU A 176 -7.08 9.92 13.66
N LYS A 177 -7.64 8.72 13.85
CA LYS A 177 -7.78 8.12 15.17
C LYS A 177 -6.46 7.56 15.71
N ILE A 178 -5.58 7.08 14.84
CA ILE A 178 -4.43 6.26 15.25
C ILE A 178 -3.07 6.93 15.07
N TRP A 179 -2.94 8.00 14.26
CA TRP A 179 -1.64 8.59 13.89
C TRP A 179 -0.79 9.09 15.06
N LYS A 180 -1.41 9.40 16.20
CA LYS A 180 -0.75 9.83 17.45
C LYS A 180 -0.35 8.69 18.37
N THR A 181 -0.69 7.45 18.03
CA THR A 181 -0.47 6.28 18.87
C THR A 181 0.24 5.21 18.05
N PRO A 182 1.58 5.29 17.91
CA PRO A 182 2.36 4.28 17.22
C PRO A 182 2.05 2.87 17.73
N GLY A 183 1.72 1.97 16.81
CA GLY A 183 1.36 0.58 17.12
C GLY A 183 -0.09 0.38 17.53
N ALA A 184 -0.93 1.42 17.43
CA ALA A 184 -2.36 1.31 17.65
C ALA A 184 -2.98 0.20 16.78
N THR A 185 -3.86 -0.58 17.39
CA THR A 185 -4.60 -1.63 16.70
C THR A 185 -5.88 -1.06 16.12
N VAL A 186 -6.03 -1.15 14.80
CA VAL A 186 -7.26 -0.80 14.10
C VAL A 186 -8.30 -1.88 14.40
N SER A 187 -9.35 -1.48 15.13
CA SER A 187 -10.42 -2.41 15.49
C SER A 187 -11.26 -2.77 14.26
N ALA A 188 -11.93 -3.92 14.30
CA ALA A 188 -12.86 -4.32 13.24
C ALA A 188 -14.01 -3.29 13.07
N ALA A 189 -14.43 -2.64 14.16
CA ALA A 189 -15.45 -1.60 14.11
C ALA A 189 -14.95 -0.33 13.42
N ASP A 190 -13.69 0.07 13.65
CA ASP A 190 -13.08 1.22 12.99
C ASP A 190 -12.82 0.97 11.50
N ALA A 191 -12.45 -0.25 11.13
CA ALA A 191 -12.18 -0.62 9.74
C ALA A 191 -13.45 -0.92 8.92
N ALA A 192 -14.59 -1.21 9.55
CA ALA A 192 -15.81 -1.61 8.85
C ALA A 192 -16.33 -0.59 7.80
N PRO A 193 -16.33 0.73 8.05
CA PRO A 193 -16.68 1.72 7.04
C PRO A 193 -15.73 1.67 5.82
N LEU A 194 -14.42 1.54 6.07
CA LEU A 194 -13.42 1.42 5.02
C LEU A 194 -13.62 0.15 4.18
N TYR A 195 -13.88 -0.99 4.81
CA TYR A 195 -14.20 -2.21 4.07
C TYR A 195 -15.42 -2.04 3.17
N THR A 196 -16.46 -1.37 3.69
CA THR A 196 -17.69 -1.10 2.93
C THR A 196 -17.41 -0.16 1.75
N ALA A 197 -16.58 0.86 1.95
CA ALA A 197 -16.18 1.80 0.89
C ALA A 197 -15.37 1.09 -0.21
N ILE A 198 -14.39 0.25 0.16
CA ILE A 198 -13.61 -0.56 -0.79
C ILE A 198 -14.53 -1.49 -1.58
N GLN A 199 -15.43 -2.22 -0.91
CA GLN A 199 -16.37 -3.13 -1.57
C GLN A 199 -17.33 -2.45 -2.54
N ASN A 200 -17.64 -1.17 -2.32
CA ASN A 200 -18.56 -0.42 -3.17
C ASN A 200 -17.85 0.42 -4.24
N SER A 201 -16.52 0.53 -4.19
CA SER A 201 -15.77 1.27 -5.20
C SER A 201 -15.76 0.52 -6.54
N PRO A 202 -16.00 1.22 -7.67
CA PRO A 202 -15.91 0.63 -9.00
C PRO A 202 -14.54 0.02 -9.31
N THR A 203 -13.46 0.56 -8.74
CA THR A 203 -12.09 0.04 -8.88
C THR A 203 -11.97 -1.43 -8.44
N TYR A 204 -12.79 -1.82 -7.47
CA TYR A 204 -12.77 -3.15 -6.87
C TYR A 204 -14.01 -3.97 -7.23
N ALA A 205 -14.63 -3.70 -8.38
CA ALA A 205 -15.80 -4.45 -8.87
C ALA A 205 -15.55 -5.96 -8.92
N ASP A 206 -14.32 -6.38 -9.24
CA ASP A 206 -13.93 -7.79 -9.26
C ASP A 206 -13.87 -8.41 -7.85
N LEU A 207 -13.38 -7.67 -6.85
CA LEU A 207 -13.41 -8.10 -5.44
C LEU A 207 -14.84 -8.16 -4.91
N LYS A 208 -15.73 -7.26 -5.37
CA LYS A 208 -17.15 -7.29 -5.04
C LYS A 208 -17.84 -8.51 -5.65
N ALA A 209 -17.57 -8.81 -6.91
CA ALA A 209 -18.15 -9.94 -7.64
C ALA A 209 -17.63 -11.28 -7.11
N ASN A 210 -16.36 -11.31 -6.71
CA ASN A 210 -15.69 -12.50 -6.20
C ASN A 210 -15.07 -12.17 -4.84
N PRO A 211 -15.89 -12.07 -3.77
CA PRO A 211 -15.38 -11.72 -2.45
C PRO A 211 -14.25 -12.65 -2.10
N GLY A 212 -14.39 -13.96 -2.33
CA GLY A 212 -13.39 -15.02 -2.10
C GLY A 212 -12.06 -14.95 -2.88
N THR A 213 -11.86 -13.96 -3.75
CA THR A 213 -10.61 -13.82 -4.52
C THR A 213 -9.45 -13.61 -3.58
N VAL A 214 -8.44 -14.47 -3.72
CA VAL A 214 -7.15 -14.28 -3.07
C VAL A 214 -6.15 -13.93 -4.14
N TYR A 215 -5.44 -12.82 -3.97
CA TYR A 215 -4.28 -12.49 -4.81
C TYR A 215 -3.25 -13.60 -4.62
N PHE A 216 -2.83 -14.24 -5.71
CA PHE A 216 -1.76 -15.22 -5.65
C PHE A 216 -0.47 -14.48 -5.40
N ASP A 217 0.14 -14.79 -4.27
CA ASP A 217 1.28 -14.11 -3.71
C ASP A 217 2.39 -15.15 -3.57
N ASP A 218 3.40 -15.10 -4.45
CA ASP A 218 4.41 -16.14 -4.58
C ASP A 218 5.65 -15.91 -3.69
N GLY A 219 5.75 -14.75 -3.03
CA GLY A 219 6.87 -14.37 -2.20
C GLY A 219 7.94 -13.64 -3.01
N ILE A 220 8.46 -12.52 -2.49
CA ILE A 220 9.66 -11.80 -2.98
C ILE A 220 10.87 -12.74 -3.23
N GLY A 221 10.89 -13.96 -2.69
CA GLY A 221 12.05 -14.85 -2.65
C GLY A 221 12.01 -16.18 -3.42
N ARG A 222 11.34 -16.34 -4.57
CA ARG A 222 11.54 -17.54 -5.41
C ARG A 222 12.40 -17.27 -6.64
N ARG A 223 13.61 -17.83 -6.58
CA ARG A 223 14.50 -18.08 -7.73
C ARG A 223 13.84 -19.00 -8.74
#